data_AF-Q94A81-F1
#
_entry.id   AF-Q94A81-F1
#
_cell.length_a   1.000
_cell.length_b   1.000
_cell.length_c   1.000
_cell.angle_alpha   90.00
_cell.angle_beta   90.00
_cell.angle_gamma   90.00
#
_symmetry.space_group_name_H-M   'P 1'
#
loop_
_entity.id
_entity.type
_entity.pdbx_description
1 polymer ?
#
loop_
_entity_poly.entity_id
_entity_poly.type
_entity_poly.pdbx_seq_one_letter_code
_entity_poly.pdbx_strand_id
1 'polypeptide(L)'
;METPFSLAKAPDGNGGVYAALKCSRLLEDMASRGIKYVDCYGVDNVLVRVADPTFLGYFIDKGAASAAKVVRKAYPQEQVGVFVRRGKGGPLTVVEYSELDQSMASAINQRTGRLQYCWSNVCLHMFTLDFLNQVATGLEKDSVYHLAEKKIPSMNGYTMGLKLEQFIFDSFPYAPSTALFEVLREEEFAPVKNVNGSNFDTPESARLLVLRLHTRWVIAAGGFLTHSVPLYATGVEVSPLCSYAGENLEAICRGRTFHAPCEISL
;
A
#
# COMPACT_ATOMS: atom_id res chain seq x y z
N MET A 1 -22.54 24.33 1.17
CA MET A 1 -23.74 23.62 1.64
C MET A 1 -24.07 22.53 0.63
N GLU A 2 -24.20 21.28 1.07
CA GLU A 2 -24.62 20.16 0.22
C GLU A 2 -26.13 20.21 0.01
N THR A 3 -26.89 20.38 1.09
CA THR A 3 -28.33 20.70 1.08
C THR A 3 -28.56 22.00 1.87
N PRO A 4 -29.77 22.60 1.87
CA PRO A 4 -30.06 23.80 2.66
C PRO A 4 -29.78 23.66 4.17
N PHE A 5 -29.70 22.43 4.68
CA PHE A 5 -29.52 22.12 6.10
C PHE A 5 -28.31 21.20 6.38
N SER A 6 -27.42 21.00 5.40
CA SER A 6 -26.22 20.17 5.60
C SER A 6 -24.96 20.77 4.96
N LEU A 7 -23.83 20.59 5.64
CA LEU A 7 -22.51 20.93 5.13
C LEU A 7 -22.03 19.83 4.20
N ALA A 8 -21.46 20.22 3.06
CA ALA A 8 -20.70 19.29 2.23
C ALA A 8 -19.43 18.91 3.01
N LYS A 9 -19.27 17.61 3.29
CA LYS A 9 -18.13 17.06 4.02
C LYS A 9 -17.48 15.96 3.19
N ALA A 10 -16.21 15.73 3.44
CA ALA A 10 -15.49 14.59 2.92
C ALA A 10 -14.54 14.07 4.02
N PRO A 11 -14.06 12.82 3.91
CA PRO A 11 -12.96 12.35 4.74
C PRO A 11 -11.75 13.27 4.60
N ASP A 12 -11.03 13.46 5.69
CA ASP A 12 -9.86 14.35 5.86
C ASP A 12 -8.54 13.76 5.36
N GLY A 13 -8.62 12.73 4.50
CA GLY A 13 -7.47 12.00 3.98
C GLY A 13 -7.01 10.86 4.89
N ASN A 14 -6.09 10.02 4.42
CA ASN A 14 -5.60 8.87 5.19
C ASN A 14 -4.70 9.29 6.37
N GLY A 15 -4.16 10.50 6.37
CA GLY A 15 -3.43 11.09 7.51
C GLY A 15 -4.34 11.42 8.70
N GLY A 16 -5.65 11.52 8.49
CA GLY A 16 -6.64 11.65 9.57
C GLY A 16 -6.62 10.49 10.57
N VAL A 17 -5.97 9.37 10.22
CA VAL A 17 -5.75 8.22 11.11
C VAL A 17 -5.10 8.62 12.43
N TYR A 18 -4.19 9.59 12.45
CA TYR A 18 -3.48 10.00 13.68
C TYR A 18 -4.43 10.66 14.67
N ALA A 19 -5.25 11.60 14.20
CA ALA A 19 -6.28 12.24 15.02
C ALA A 19 -7.35 11.23 15.43
N ALA A 20 -7.77 10.34 14.52
CA ALA A 20 -8.75 9.31 14.81
C ALA A 20 -8.28 8.36 15.91
N LEU A 21 -7.05 7.84 15.85
CA LEU A 21 -6.46 6.94 16.84
C LEU A 21 -6.40 7.58 18.24
N LYS A 22 -6.05 8.86 18.31
CA LYS A 22 -6.01 9.62 19.58
C LYS A 22 -7.40 9.88 20.14
N CYS A 23 -8.32 10.45 19.33
CA CYS A 23 -9.66 10.81 19.79
C CYS A 23 -10.50 9.58 20.20
N SER A 24 -10.27 8.43 19.57
CA SER A 24 -10.93 7.16 19.90
C SER A 24 -10.25 6.38 21.04
N ARG A 25 -9.14 6.90 21.58
CA ARG A 25 -8.33 6.26 22.62
C ARG A 25 -7.79 4.87 22.24
N LEU A 26 -7.62 4.62 20.94
CA LEU A 26 -7.10 3.36 20.42
C LEU A 26 -5.60 3.21 20.69
N LEU A 27 -4.86 4.31 20.82
CA LEU A 27 -3.45 4.26 21.22
C LEU A 27 -3.31 3.73 22.64
N GLU A 28 -4.15 4.18 23.58
CA GLU A 28 -4.15 3.64 24.95
C GLU A 28 -4.63 2.19 25.00
N ASP A 29 -5.65 1.81 24.22
CA ASP A 29 -6.09 0.41 24.12
C ASP A 29 -4.97 -0.50 23.62
N MET A 30 -4.28 -0.11 22.53
CA MET A 30 -3.12 -0.83 22.00
C MET A 30 -2.00 -0.96 23.06
N ALA A 31 -1.68 0.13 23.78
CA ALA A 31 -0.67 0.11 24.83
C ALA A 31 -1.07 -0.84 25.98
N SER A 32 -2.34 -0.82 26.39
CA SER A 32 -2.85 -1.69 27.46
C SER A 32 -2.80 -3.18 27.09
N ARG A 33 -2.86 -3.50 25.80
CA ARG A 33 -2.70 -4.85 25.25
C ARG A 33 -1.24 -5.25 24.99
N GLY A 34 -0.29 -4.35 25.23
CA GLY A 34 1.13 -4.59 24.98
C GLY A 34 1.51 -4.60 23.49
N ILE A 35 0.70 -3.99 22.62
CA ILE A 35 1.05 -3.81 21.21
C ILE A 35 2.24 -2.87 21.10
N LYS A 36 3.26 -3.29 20.35
CA LYS A 36 4.49 -2.49 20.13
C LYS A 36 4.57 -1.90 18.73
N TYR A 37 3.98 -2.59 17.76
CA TYR A 37 4.11 -2.30 16.34
C TYR A 37 2.74 -2.36 15.69
N VAL A 38 2.49 -1.47 14.74
CA VAL A 38 1.22 -1.35 14.03
C VAL A 38 1.50 -1.39 12.54
N ASP A 39 0.90 -2.38 11.87
CA ASP A 39 0.92 -2.54 10.41
C ASP A 39 -0.26 -1.74 9.82
N CYS A 40 0.05 -0.79 8.94
CA CYS A 40 -0.91 0.10 8.30
C CYS A 40 -0.88 -0.13 6.80
N TYR A 41 -2.03 -0.45 6.21
CA TYR A 41 -2.13 -0.75 4.79
C TYR A 41 -3.37 -0.15 4.12
N GLY A 42 -3.29 0.07 2.81
CA GLY A 42 -4.43 0.45 1.97
C GLY A 42 -5.36 -0.74 1.72
N VAL A 43 -6.67 -0.53 1.96
CA VAL A 43 -7.71 -1.57 1.78
C VAL A 43 -7.89 -2.05 0.34
N ASP A 44 -7.42 -1.25 -0.64
CA ASP A 44 -7.58 -1.51 -2.07
C ASP A 44 -6.61 -2.57 -2.62
N ASN A 45 -5.59 -2.98 -1.85
CA ASN A 45 -4.57 -3.92 -2.32
C ASN A 45 -4.95 -5.38 -2.04
N VAL A 46 -5.31 -6.15 -3.07
CA VAL A 46 -5.70 -7.56 -2.91
C VAL A 46 -4.52 -8.51 -2.61
N LEU A 47 -3.29 -8.06 -2.84
CA LEU A 47 -2.07 -8.83 -2.56
C LEU A 47 -1.40 -8.44 -1.23
N VAL A 48 -2.06 -7.64 -0.41
CA VAL A 48 -1.48 -7.21 0.86
C VAL A 48 -1.19 -8.42 1.77
N ARG A 49 0.07 -8.56 2.18
CA ARG A 49 0.49 -9.48 3.23
C ARG A 49 0.25 -8.84 4.60
N VAL A 50 -0.99 -8.97 5.10
CA VAL A 50 -1.39 -8.42 6.41
C VAL A 50 -0.53 -9.04 7.51
N ALA A 51 0.08 -8.20 8.36
CA ALA A 51 0.96 -8.61 9.44
C ALA A 51 2.12 -9.52 8.97
N ASP A 52 2.75 -9.17 7.84
CA ASP A 52 3.87 -9.92 7.27
C ASP A 52 5.02 -10.10 8.28
N PRO A 53 5.31 -11.35 8.72
CA PRO A 53 6.34 -11.61 9.70
C PRO A 53 7.75 -11.27 9.19
N THR A 54 7.99 -11.33 7.88
CA THR A 54 9.30 -10.98 7.30
C THR A 54 9.55 -9.49 7.42
N PHE A 55 8.56 -8.68 7.05
CA PHE A 55 8.62 -7.23 7.18
C PHE A 55 8.68 -6.78 8.64
N LEU A 56 7.88 -7.40 9.53
CA LEU A 56 7.93 -7.13 10.96
C LEU A 56 9.31 -7.48 11.55
N GLY A 57 9.87 -8.64 11.20
CA GLY A 57 11.19 -9.04 11.65
C GLY A 57 12.29 -8.07 11.19
N TYR A 58 12.24 -7.65 9.92
CA TYR A 58 13.14 -6.62 9.39
C TYR A 58 13.00 -5.28 10.14
N PHE A 59 11.76 -4.86 10.42
CA PHE A 59 11.49 -3.62 11.15
C PHE A 59 12.08 -3.64 12.56
N ILE A 60 11.93 -4.76 13.26
CA ILE A 60 12.49 -4.99 14.59
C ILE A 60 14.03 -4.99 14.53
N ASP A 61 14.62 -5.74 13.59
CA ASP A 61 16.08 -5.82 13.41
C ASP A 61 16.71 -4.45 13.18
N LYS A 62 16.05 -3.58 12.40
CA LYS A 62 16.57 -2.22 12.13
C LYS A 62 16.41 -1.27 13.31
N GLY A 63 15.57 -1.60 14.30
CA GLY A 63 15.25 -0.68 15.39
C GLY A 63 14.68 0.65 14.89
N ALA A 64 13.94 0.63 13.77
CA ALA A 64 13.40 1.83 13.17
C ALA A 64 12.12 2.29 13.89
N ALA A 65 11.81 3.58 13.87
CA ALA A 65 10.54 4.09 14.40
C ALA A 65 9.38 3.93 13.40
N SER A 66 9.71 3.99 12.11
CA SER A 66 8.79 3.72 11.00
C SER A 66 9.46 2.90 9.90
N ALA A 67 8.67 2.19 9.11
CA ALA A 67 9.13 1.53 7.90
C ALA A 67 8.07 1.55 6.82
N ALA A 68 8.48 1.40 5.57
CA ALA A 68 7.57 1.25 4.45
C ALA A 68 8.00 0.10 3.54
N LYS A 69 7.06 -0.74 3.13
CA LYS A 69 7.26 -1.58 1.95
C LYS A 69 7.21 -0.70 0.72
N VAL A 70 8.15 -0.92 -0.18
CA VAL A 70 8.25 -0.21 -1.45
C VAL A 70 8.31 -1.21 -2.59
N VAL A 71 7.70 -0.85 -3.71
CA VAL A 71 7.89 -1.59 -4.96
C VAL A 71 8.75 -0.75 -5.89
N ARG A 72 9.43 -1.41 -6.82
CA ARG A 72 10.07 -0.68 -7.91
C ARG A 72 9.02 0.00 -8.78
N LYS A 73 9.28 1.25 -9.12
CA LYS A 73 8.53 2.00 -10.12
C LYS A 73 8.63 1.28 -11.46
N ALA A 74 7.48 0.95 -12.05
CA ALA A 74 7.41 0.12 -13.25
C ALA A 74 7.91 0.86 -14.51
N TYR A 75 7.61 2.16 -14.58
CA TYR A 75 8.03 3.06 -15.66
C TYR A 75 8.03 4.51 -15.16
N PRO A 76 8.75 5.44 -15.81
CA PRO A 76 8.92 6.81 -15.31
C PRO A 76 7.61 7.57 -15.07
N GLN A 77 6.58 7.33 -15.88
CA GLN A 77 5.28 8.02 -15.83
C GLN A 77 4.26 7.34 -14.89
N GLU A 78 4.64 6.32 -14.14
CA GLU A 78 3.73 5.69 -13.17
C GLU A 78 3.25 6.73 -12.15
N GLN A 79 1.92 6.85 -11.98
CA GLN A 79 1.25 7.79 -11.09
C GLN A 79 1.30 7.28 -9.64
N VAL A 80 2.49 7.32 -9.05
CA VAL A 80 2.74 6.87 -7.68
C VAL A 80 3.74 7.79 -7.01
N GLY A 81 3.49 8.11 -5.74
CA GLY A 81 4.45 8.82 -4.91
C GLY A 81 5.74 8.01 -4.74
N VAL A 82 6.88 8.69 -4.59
CA VAL A 82 8.19 8.04 -4.43
C VAL A 82 8.88 8.50 -3.16
N PHE A 83 9.58 7.58 -2.51
CA PHE A 83 10.43 7.92 -1.37
C PHE A 83 11.66 8.68 -1.83
N VAL A 84 11.89 9.84 -1.21
CA VAL A 84 13.08 10.68 -1.42
C VAL A 84 13.70 11.03 -0.09
N ARG A 85 15.02 11.19 -0.08
CA ARG A 85 15.72 11.77 1.06
C ARG A 85 15.94 13.26 0.81
N ARG A 86 15.48 14.10 1.72
CA ARG A 86 15.67 15.56 1.62
C ARG A 86 17.08 15.92 2.09
N GLY A 87 17.97 16.22 1.15
CA GLY A 87 19.35 16.58 1.44
C GLY A 87 20.20 15.41 1.98
N LYS A 88 21.47 15.68 2.29
CA LYS A 88 22.39 14.66 2.80
C LYS A 88 22.12 14.41 4.28
N GLY A 89 21.59 13.22 4.60
CA GLY A 89 21.31 12.83 5.98
C GLY A 89 20.00 13.40 6.57
N GLY A 90 19.20 14.11 5.76
CA GLY A 90 17.87 14.55 6.19
C GLY A 90 16.83 13.43 6.13
N PRO A 91 15.57 13.74 6.48
CA PRO A 91 14.53 12.75 6.62
C PRO A 91 14.14 12.13 5.27
N LEU A 92 13.54 10.94 5.35
CA LEU A 92 12.79 10.36 4.24
C LEU A 92 11.42 11.03 4.17
N THR A 93 11.02 11.42 2.97
CA THR A 93 9.69 11.97 2.66
C THR A 93 9.13 11.24 1.45
N VAL A 94 7.82 11.27 1.27
CA VAL A 94 7.21 10.90 -0.01
C VAL A 94 7.00 12.17 -0.82
N VAL A 95 7.35 12.12 -2.10
CA VAL A 95 6.99 13.16 -3.08
C VAL A 95 5.94 12.56 -3.98
N GLU A 96 4.78 13.20 -4.05
CA GLU A 96 3.68 12.75 -4.89
C GLU A 96 4.01 12.91 -6.38
N TYR A 97 3.39 12.08 -7.22
CA TYR A 97 3.66 12.08 -8.65
C TYR A 97 3.32 13.43 -9.31
N SER A 98 2.36 14.17 -8.76
CA SER A 98 1.98 15.51 -9.20
C SER A 98 3.04 16.58 -8.88
N GLU A 99 3.95 16.29 -7.97
CA GLU A 99 5.04 17.18 -7.55
C GLU A 99 6.38 16.84 -8.22
N LEU A 100 6.47 15.70 -8.91
CA LEU A 100 7.65 15.31 -9.68
C LEU A 100 7.59 15.92 -11.08
N ASP A 101 8.57 16.76 -11.41
CA ASP A 101 8.73 17.18 -12.79
C ASP A 101 9.18 16.01 -13.70
N GLN A 102 8.99 16.17 -15.01
CA GLN A 102 9.29 15.11 -15.99
C GLN A 102 10.78 14.73 -16.01
N SER A 103 11.67 15.68 -15.70
CA SER A 103 13.12 15.46 -15.68
C SER A 103 13.53 14.57 -14.50
N MET A 104 12.94 14.81 -13.32
CA MET A 104 13.11 13.98 -12.13
C MET A 104 12.47 12.61 -12.33
N ALA A 105 11.24 12.56 -12.83
CA ALA A 105 10.52 11.31 -13.05
C ALA A 105 11.28 10.34 -13.97
N SER A 106 12.04 10.88 -14.94
CA SER A 106 12.83 10.12 -15.91
C SER A 106 14.32 10.05 -15.58
N ALA A 107 14.76 10.60 -14.45
CA ALA A 107 16.17 10.65 -14.08
C ALA A 107 16.73 9.24 -13.88
N ILE A 108 17.89 8.97 -14.48
CA ILE A 108 18.58 7.68 -14.40
C ILE A 108 19.79 7.80 -13.49
N ASN A 109 19.89 6.87 -12.54
CA ASN A 109 21.09 6.68 -11.75
C ASN A 109 22.16 6.02 -12.63
N GLN A 110 23.17 6.81 -13.02
CA GLN A 110 24.25 6.42 -13.93
C GLN A 110 25.05 5.18 -13.46
N ARG A 111 25.09 4.88 -12.15
CA ARG A 111 25.80 3.70 -11.63
C ARG A 111 25.00 2.41 -11.75
N THR A 112 23.67 2.51 -11.60
CA THR A 112 22.79 1.33 -11.56
C THR A 112 22.05 1.12 -12.87
N GLY A 113 21.99 2.12 -13.76
CA GLY A 113 21.16 2.11 -14.97
C GLY A 113 19.65 2.13 -14.69
N ARG A 114 19.25 2.34 -13.43
CA ARG A 114 17.84 2.34 -13.00
C ARG A 114 17.35 3.77 -12.78
N LEU A 115 16.03 3.92 -12.66
CA LEU A 115 15.43 5.19 -12.22
C LEU A 115 16.06 5.64 -10.89
N GLN A 116 16.44 6.91 -10.83
CA GLN A 116 16.98 7.53 -9.63
C GLN A 116 15.94 7.57 -8.51
N TYR A 117 14.68 7.82 -8.86
CA TYR A 117 13.54 7.78 -7.95
C TYR A 117 12.70 6.54 -8.25
N CYS A 118 13.15 5.40 -7.73
CA CYS A 118 12.59 4.09 -8.08
C CYS A 118 11.75 3.41 -6.99
N TRP A 119 11.73 3.93 -5.75
CA TRP A 119 10.99 3.32 -4.66
C TRP A 119 9.62 3.97 -4.50
N SER A 120 8.61 3.29 -5.04
CA SER A 120 7.23 3.73 -5.00
C SER A 120 6.61 3.50 -3.62
N ASN A 121 5.88 4.49 -3.12
CA ASN A 121 5.04 4.38 -1.94
C ASN A 121 3.75 3.63 -2.31
N VAL A 122 3.57 2.44 -1.72
CA VAL A 122 2.39 1.59 -1.92
C VAL A 122 1.45 1.59 -0.71
N CYS A 123 1.60 2.56 0.19
CA CYS A 123 0.79 2.70 1.41
C CYS A 123 0.78 1.43 2.27
N LEU A 124 1.96 0.81 2.41
CA LEU A 124 2.21 -0.33 3.30
C LEU A 124 3.29 0.11 4.30
N HIS A 125 2.87 0.50 5.51
CA HIS A 125 3.72 1.14 6.51
C HIS A 125 3.69 0.37 7.82
N MET A 126 4.81 0.34 8.53
CA MET A 126 4.90 -0.19 9.88
C MET A 126 5.36 0.93 10.79
N PHE A 127 4.70 1.10 11.94
CA PHE A 127 5.07 2.10 12.93
C PHE A 127 5.26 1.47 14.30
N THR A 128 6.18 2.00 15.08
CA THR A 128 6.16 1.75 16.54
C THR A 128 4.97 2.47 17.16
N LEU A 129 4.38 1.88 18.20
CA LEU A 129 3.28 2.51 18.93
C LEU A 129 3.72 3.85 19.55
N ASP A 130 4.96 3.91 20.06
CA ASP A 130 5.55 5.13 20.62
C ASP A 130 5.62 6.25 19.58
N PHE A 131 6.06 5.94 18.36
CA PHE A 131 6.09 6.91 17.27
C PHE A 131 4.68 7.36 16.87
N LEU A 132 3.71 6.46 16.75
CA LEU A 132 2.32 6.84 16.48
C LEU A 132 1.77 7.78 17.55
N ASN A 133 2.09 7.55 18.82
CA ASN A 133 1.66 8.41 19.92
C ASN A 133 2.34 9.79 19.86
N GLN A 134 3.64 9.85 19.55
CA GLN A 134 4.35 11.11 19.32
C GLN A 134 3.74 11.90 18.16
N VAL A 135 3.47 11.22 17.05
CA VAL A 135 2.87 11.80 15.85
C VAL A 135 1.47 12.32 16.16
N ALA A 136 0.59 11.53 16.80
CA ALA A 136 -0.76 11.96 17.12
C ALA A 136 -0.83 13.10 18.14
N THR A 137 0.17 13.23 19.01
CA THR A 137 0.26 14.35 19.96
C THR A 137 0.92 15.60 19.36
N GLY A 138 1.84 15.44 18.41
CA GLY A 138 2.61 16.52 17.78
C GLY A 138 1.98 17.10 16.51
N LEU A 139 1.40 16.28 15.62
CA LEU A 139 0.93 16.70 14.30
C LEU A 139 -0.29 17.63 14.33
N GLU A 140 -1.05 17.71 15.41
CA GLU A 140 -2.13 18.70 15.51
C GLU A 140 -1.62 20.15 15.33
N LYS A 141 -0.36 20.43 15.66
CA LYS A 141 0.22 21.78 15.55
C LYS A 141 0.83 22.08 14.19
N ASP A 142 1.38 21.07 13.52
CA ASP A 142 2.17 21.20 12.28
C ASP A 142 1.54 20.46 11.08
N SER A 143 0.24 20.16 11.17
CA SER A 143 -0.48 19.43 10.12
C SER A 143 -0.43 20.17 8.78
N VAL A 144 0.08 19.50 7.76
CA VAL A 144 0.03 19.94 6.37
C VAL A 144 -1.24 19.38 5.73
N TYR A 145 -2.03 20.27 5.13
CA TYR A 145 -3.14 19.86 4.28
C TYR A 145 -2.75 19.97 2.81
N HIS A 146 -2.94 18.88 2.09
CA HIS A 146 -2.86 18.83 0.64
C HIS A 146 -4.17 19.30 0.04
N LEU A 147 -4.08 20.22 -0.92
CA LEU A 147 -5.24 20.85 -1.55
C LEU A 147 -5.56 20.16 -2.86
N ALA A 148 -6.80 19.68 -2.99
CA ALA A 148 -7.31 19.15 -4.25
C ALA A 148 -8.52 19.96 -4.72
N GLU A 149 -8.42 20.59 -5.89
CA GLU A 149 -9.57 21.20 -6.55
C GLU A 149 -10.56 20.12 -7.01
N LYS A 150 -11.81 20.25 -6.60
CA LYS A 150 -12.89 19.32 -6.92
C LYS A 150 -14.14 20.07 -7.35
N LYS A 151 -14.88 19.44 -8.26
CA LYS A 151 -16.26 19.81 -8.56
C LYS A 151 -17.18 19.17 -7.52
N ILE A 152 -17.67 19.96 -6.57
CA ILE A 152 -18.40 19.49 -5.38
C ILE A 152 -19.91 19.67 -5.60
N PRO A 153 -20.73 18.62 -5.44
CA PRO A 153 -22.18 18.74 -5.41
C PRO A 153 -22.64 19.75 -4.34
N SER A 154 -23.60 20.60 -4.68
CA SER A 154 -24.15 21.60 -3.77
C SER A 154 -25.65 21.74 -3.96
N MET A 155 -26.31 22.44 -3.04
CA MET A 155 -27.76 22.70 -3.12
C MET A 155 -28.18 23.46 -4.39
N ASN A 156 -27.24 24.10 -5.09
CA ASN A 156 -27.44 24.83 -6.32
C ASN A 156 -26.83 24.11 -7.55
N GLY A 157 -26.62 22.79 -7.47
CA GLY A 157 -25.99 21.98 -8.52
C GLY A 157 -24.56 21.62 -8.18
N TYR A 158 -23.58 22.33 -8.74
CA TYR A 158 -22.16 22.07 -8.50
C TYR A 158 -21.38 23.36 -8.29
N THR A 159 -20.39 23.30 -7.41
CA THR A 159 -19.47 24.40 -7.10
C THR A 159 -18.04 23.89 -7.16
N MET A 160 -17.12 24.70 -7.68
CA MET A 160 -15.69 24.42 -7.55
C MET A 160 -15.25 24.73 -6.11
N GLY A 161 -14.53 23.80 -5.49
CA GLY A 161 -14.02 23.98 -4.14
C GLY A 161 -12.74 23.19 -3.90
N LEU A 162 -12.10 23.47 -2.76
CA LEU A 162 -10.90 22.79 -2.32
C LEU A 162 -11.27 21.70 -1.31
N LYS A 163 -10.82 20.47 -1.57
CA LYS A 163 -10.77 19.41 -0.57
C LYS A 163 -9.42 19.47 0.14
N LEU A 164 -9.44 19.44 1.46
CA LEU A 164 -8.24 19.40 2.31
C LEU A 164 -8.03 17.96 2.78
N GLU A 165 -6.86 17.39 2.51
CA GLU A 165 -6.52 16.02 2.92
C GLU A 165 -5.15 15.99 3.61
N GLN A 166 -5.03 15.24 4.69
CA GLN A 166 -3.76 14.86 5.28
C GLN A 166 -3.31 13.52 4.70
N PHE A 167 -2.01 13.33 4.53
CA PHE A 167 -1.48 12.04 4.11
C PHE A 167 -0.76 11.31 5.25
N ILE A 168 -0.99 9.99 5.34
CA ILE A 168 -0.39 9.14 6.37
C ILE A 168 1.15 9.20 6.31
N PHE A 169 1.72 9.33 5.11
CA PHE A 169 3.16 9.42 4.92
C PHE A 169 3.78 10.78 5.27
N ASP A 170 2.97 11.81 5.57
CA ASP A 170 3.48 13.09 6.07
C ASP A 170 4.04 12.96 7.50
N SER A 171 3.90 11.79 8.14
CA SER A 171 4.55 11.48 9.41
C SER A 171 6.04 11.16 9.27
N PHE A 172 6.50 10.66 8.11
CA PHE A 172 7.90 10.22 7.93
C PHE A 172 8.97 11.27 8.28
N PRO A 173 8.78 12.57 7.99
CA PRO A 173 9.71 13.63 8.43
C PRO A 173 9.95 13.69 9.94
N TYR A 174 8.97 13.26 10.75
CA TYR A 174 9.04 13.28 12.21
C TYR A 174 9.65 11.99 12.77
N ALA A 175 9.85 10.96 11.94
CA ALA A 175 10.43 9.70 12.38
C ALA A 175 11.94 9.88 12.64
N PRO A 176 12.45 9.48 13.82
CA PRO A 176 13.89 9.50 14.08
C PRO A 176 14.66 8.56 13.14
N SER A 177 14.00 7.51 12.66
CA SER A 177 14.53 6.56 11.69
C SER A 177 13.41 5.93 10.88
N THR A 178 13.65 5.79 9.58
CA THR A 178 12.75 5.13 8.63
C THR A 178 13.51 4.10 7.81
N ALA A 179 13.00 2.87 7.76
CA ALA A 179 13.54 1.81 6.91
C ALA A 179 12.65 1.57 5.68
N LEU A 180 13.26 1.32 4.52
CA LEU A 180 12.54 0.92 3.31
C LEU A 180 12.77 -0.57 3.05
N PHE A 181 11.71 -1.31 2.78
CA PHE A 181 11.75 -2.75 2.51
C PHE A 181 11.22 -3.01 1.10
N GLU A 182 12.12 -3.28 0.15
CA GLU A 182 11.74 -3.51 -1.23
C GLU A 182 11.12 -4.89 -1.41
N VAL A 183 9.91 -4.95 -1.96
CA VAL A 183 9.17 -6.18 -2.25
C VAL A 183 8.90 -6.34 -3.75
N LEU A 184 8.60 -7.57 -4.17
CA LEU A 184 8.18 -7.87 -5.52
C LEU A 184 6.72 -7.41 -5.72
N ARG A 185 6.48 -6.60 -6.75
CA ARG A 185 5.16 -6.05 -7.04
C ARG A 185 4.13 -7.15 -7.26
N GLU A 186 4.51 -8.15 -8.05
CA GLU A 186 3.68 -9.29 -8.41
C GLU A 186 3.36 -10.22 -7.24
N GLU A 187 3.97 -10.01 -6.06
CA GLU A 187 3.66 -10.76 -4.84
C GLU A 187 2.86 -9.96 -3.83
N GLU A 188 2.98 -8.63 -3.81
CA GLU A 188 2.49 -7.82 -2.69
C GLU A 188 1.71 -6.56 -3.08
N PHE A 189 1.55 -6.25 -4.38
CA PHE A 189 0.88 -5.03 -4.82
C PHE A 189 0.00 -5.21 -6.05
N ALA A 190 -1.32 -5.25 -5.81
CA ALA A 190 -2.37 -5.26 -6.82
C ALA A 190 -3.56 -4.39 -6.33
N PRO A 191 -3.49 -3.07 -6.50
CA PRO A 191 -4.55 -2.17 -6.03
C PRO A 191 -5.80 -2.23 -6.93
N VAL A 192 -6.96 -1.97 -6.33
CA VAL A 192 -8.26 -1.83 -7.01
C VAL A 192 -8.74 -0.39 -6.86
N LYS A 193 -8.47 0.43 -7.88
CA LYS A 193 -8.76 1.87 -7.89
C LYS A 193 -9.80 2.27 -8.93
N ASN A 194 -9.93 1.48 -9.99
CA ASN A 194 -10.74 1.81 -11.16
C ASN A 194 -11.79 0.72 -11.44
N VAL A 195 -12.85 1.10 -12.16
CA VAL A 195 -13.88 0.14 -12.61
C VAL A 195 -13.37 -0.75 -13.74
N ASN A 196 -13.94 -1.95 -13.91
CA ASN A 196 -13.66 -2.80 -15.06
C ASN A 196 -13.91 -2.05 -16.38
N GLY A 197 -13.08 -2.33 -17.39
CA GLY A 197 -13.01 -1.57 -18.64
C GLY A 197 -12.01 -0.40 -18.61
N SER A 198 -11.46 -0.05 -17.45
CA SER A 198 -10.31 0.86 -17.34
C SER A 198 -8.99 0.14 -17.68
N ASN A 199 -7.94 0.90 -17.98
CA ASN A 199 -6.67 0.35 -18.45
C ASN A 199 -5.80 -0.32 -17.36
N PHE A 200 -6.01 0.01 -16.08
CA PHE A 200 -5.17 -0.46 -14.96
C PHE A 200 -5.92 -0.42 -13.62
N ASP A 201 -5.40 -1.13 -12.62
CA ASP A 201 -5.89 -1.15 -11.23
C ASP A 201 -7.41 -1.42 -11.11
N THR A 202 -7.90 -2.39 -11.88
CA THR A 202 -9.31 -2.82 -11.89
C THR A 202 -9.53 -4.11 -11.11
N PRO A 203 -10.77 -4.42 -10.67
CA PRO A 203 -11.10 -5.72 -10.07
C PRO A 203 -10.64 -6.92 -10.92
N GLU A 204 -10.81 -6.85 -12.24
CA GLU A 204 -10.33 -7.91 -13.14
C GLU A 204 -8.80 -8.04 -13.15
N SER A 205 -8.07 -6.92 -13.22
CA SER A 205 -6.61 -6.96 -13.19
C SER A 205 -6.07 -7.51 -11.86
N ALA A 206 -6.68 -7.11 -10.74
CA ALA A 206 -6.33 -7.56 -9.40
C ALA A 206 -6.61 -9.06 -9.22
N ARG A 207 -7.78 -9.54 -9.64
CA ARG A 207 -8.12 -10.97 -9.65
C ARG A 207 -7.08 -11.78 -10.43
N LEU A 208 -6.70 -11.31 -11.61
CA LEU A 208 -5.71 -12.02 -12.43
C LEU A 208 -4.31 -12.04 -11.78
N LEU A 209 -3.91 -10.99 -11.06
CA LEU A 209 -2.64 -10.98 -10.33
C LEU A 209 -2.63 -11.99 -9.18
N VAL A 210 -3.72 -12.10 -8.42
CA VAL A 210 -3.90 -13.13 -7.37
C VAL A 210 -3.80 -14.54 -7.98
N LEU A 211 -4.58 -14.82 -9.02
CA LEU A 211 -4.58 -16.14 -9.68
C LEU A 211 -3.19 -16.50 -10.24
N ARG A 212 -2.43 -15.53 -10.75
CA ARG A 212 -1.06 -15.74 -11.23
C ARG A 212 -0.08 -16.02 -10.10
N LEU A 213 -0.19 -15.30 -8.98
CA LEU A 213 0.62 -15.56 -7.79
C LEU A 213 0.41 -16.98 -7.27
N HIS A 214 -0.85 -17.35 -7.06
CA HIS A 214 -1.23 -18.67 -6.55
C HIS A 214 -0.88 -19.80 -7.54
N THR A 215 -1.00 -19.57 -8.84
CA THR A 215 -0.50 -20.48 -9.88
C THR A 215 1.00 -20.75 -9.72
N ARG A 216 1.81 -19.70 -9.47
CA ARG A 216 3.25 -19.89 -9.21
C ARG A 216 3.50 -20.70 -7.94
N TRP A 217 2.72 -20.49 -6.89
CA TRP A 217 2.83 -21.28 -5.66
C TRP A 217 2.52 -22.77 -5.88
N VAL A 218 1.46 -23.09 -6.61
CA VAL A 218 1.09 -24.48 -6.94
C VAL A 218 2.20 -25.17 -7.74
N ILE A 219 2.76 -24.49 -8.75
CA ILE A 219 3.86 -25.02 -9.56
C ILE A 219 5.12 -25.22 -8.70
N ALA A 220 5.46 -24.23 -7.85
CA ALA A 220 6.61 -24.31 -6.95
C ALA A 220 6.48 -25.47 -5.94
N ALA A 221 5.26 -25.79 -5.52
CA ALA A 221 4.94 -26.92 -4.65
C ALA A 221 4.91 -28.29 -5.36
N GLY A 222 5.25 -28.35 -6.65
CA GLY A 222 5.31 -29.58 -7.44
C GLY A 222 3.97 -30.02 -8.05
N GLY A 223 2.99 -29.11 -8.12
CA GLY A 223 1.72 -29.32 -8.84
C GLY A 223 1.82 -28.96 -10.32
N PHE A 224 0.92 -29.52 -11.11
CA PHE A 224 0.79 -29.26 -12.55
C PHE A 224 -0.52 -28.55 -12.84
N LEU A 225 -0.53 -27.72 -13.89
CA LEU A 225 -1.72 -27.01 -14.34
C LEU A 225 -2.14 -27.44 -15.74
N THR A 226 -3.43 -27.66 -15.89
CA THR A 226 -4.12 -27.77 -17.18
C THR A 226 -5.16 -26.67 -17.25
N HIS A 227 -5.48 -26.20 -18.45
CA HIS A 227 -6.40 -25.09 -18.63
C HIS A 227 -7.08 -25.20 -19.99
N SER A 228 -8.36 -24.83 -20.03
CA SER A 228 -9.13 -24.77 -21.29
C SER A 228 -9.11 -23.37 -21.93
N VAL A 229 -8.57 -22.38 -21.22
CA VAL A 229 -8.40 -20.98 -21.67
C VAL A 229 -6.96 -20.54 -21.40
N PRO A 230 -6.46 -19.46 -22.04
CA PRO A 230 -5.09 -19.01 -21.82
C PRO A 230 -4.78 -18.68 -20.34
N LEU A 231 -3.59 -19.06 -19.86
CA LEU A 231 -3.15 -18.80 -18.48
C LEU A 231 -3.12 -17.32 -18.09
N TYR A 232 -3.04 -16.40 -19.05
CA TYR A 232 -3.14 -14.98 -18.73
C TYR A 232 -4.55 -14.55 -18.30
N ALA A 233 -5.56 -15.40 -18.50
CA ALA A 233 -6.98 -15.17 -18.21
C ALA A 233 -7.59 -16.14 -17.18
N THR A 234 -6.80 -17.06 -16.61
CA THR A 234 -7.24 -18.05 -15.61
C THR A 234 -6.10 -18.38 -14.63
N GLY A 235 -6.39 -19.19 -13.62
CA GLY A 235 -5.38 -19.71 -12.71
C GLY A 235 -6.01 -20.49 -11.56
N VAL A 236 -5.23 -20.68 -10.51
CA VAL A 236 -5.69 -21.29 -9.26
C VAL A 236 -5.84 -20.21 -8.21
N GLU A 237 -6.86 -20.33 -7.37
CA GLU A 237 -6.95 -19.57 -6.13
C GLU A 237 -6.57 -20.47 -4.95
N VAL A 238 -5.69 -19.99 -4.07
CA VAL A 238 -5.31 -20.68 -2.84
C VAL A 238 -5.87 -19.87 -1.68
N SER A 239 -6.68 -20.51 -0.83
CA SER A 239 -7.20 -19.87 0.37
C SER A 239 -6.06 -19.44 1.30
N PRO A 240 -6.11 -18.24 1.90
CA PRO A 240 -5.15 -17.82 2.93
C PRO A 240 -5.09 -18.76 4.14
N LEU A 241 -6.13 -19.60 4.37
CA LEU A 241 -6.14 -20.62 5.41
C LEU A 241 -5.28 -21.85 5.05
N CYS A 242 -5.04 -22.10 3.76
CA CYS A 242 -4.13 -23.14 3.30
C CYS A 242 -2.68 -22.67 3.28
N SER A 243 -2.46 -21.43 2.83
CA SER A 243 -1.12 -20.88 2.63
C SER A 243 -1.15 -19.35 2.67
N TYR A 244 -0.26 -18.75 3.46
CA TYR A 244 -0.15 -17.30 3.59
C TYR A 244 0.69 -16.67 2.48
N ALA A 245 1.81 -17.29 2.14
CA ALA A 245 2.77 -16.78 1.15
C ALA A 245 3.31 -17.88 0.21
N GLY A 246 2.61 -19.01 0.09
CA GLY A 246 2.96 -20.14 -0.78
C GLY A 246 3.57 -21.34 -0.05
N GLU A 247 3.78 -21.25 1.27
CA GLU A 247 4.24 -22.36 2.11
C GLU A 247 3.16 -23.45 2.31
N ASN A 248 3.58 -24.63 2.78
CA ASN A 248 2.69 -25.76 3.15
C ASN A 248 1.83 -26.35 2.02
N LEU A 249 2.07 -25.98 0.76
CA LEU A 249 1.31 -26.50 -0.37
C LEU A 249 1.80 -27.85 -0.91
N GLU A 250 2.99 -28.30 -0.55
CA GLU A 250 3.57 -29.53 -1.13
C GLU A 250 2.70 -30.77 -0.89
N ALA A 251 2.15 -30.92 0.31
CA ALA A 251 1.28 -32.04 0.66
C ALA A 251 -0.02 -32.05 -0.17
N ILE A 252 -0.46 -30.87 -0.62
CA ILE A 252 -1.68 -30.69 -1.41
C ILE A 252 -1.39 -30.79 -2.91
N CYS A 253 -0.25 -30.30 -3.36
CA CYS A 253 0.02 -30.07 -4.79
C CYS A 253 0.95 -31.10 -5.43
N ARG A 254 1.89 -31.70 -4.69
CA ARG A 254 2.97 -32.51 -5.26
C ARG A 254 2.43 -33.68 -6.08
N GLY A 255 2.79 -33.71 -7.37
CA GLY A 255 2.39 -34.78 -8.29
C GLY A 255 0.93 -34.73 -8.74
N ARG A 256 0.17 -33.71 -8.35
CA ARG A 256 -1.24 -33.54 -8.71
C ARG A 256 -1.41 -32.54 -9.85
N THR A 257 -2.43 -32.75 -10.66
CA THR A 257 -2.82 -31.87 -11.75
C THR A 257 -4.10 -31.13 -11.41
N PHE A 258 -4.08 -29.81 -11.55
CA PHE A 258 -5.21 -28.92 -11.32
C PHE A 258 -5.74 -28.40 -12.66
N HIS A 259 -7.06 -28.41 -12.86
CA HIS A 259 -7.69 -27.86 -14.05
C HIS A 259 -8.25 -26.46 -13.76
N ALA A 260 -7.61 -25.43 -14.31
CA ALA A 260 -7.98 -24.04 -14.06
C ALA A 260 -9.22 -23.60 -14.88
N PRO A 261 -10.11 -22.76 -14.32
CA PRO A 261 -10.04 -22.17 -12.99
C PRO A 261 -10.44 -23.15 -11.88
N CYS A 262 -9.69 -23.15 -10.77
CA CYS A 262 -10.05 -23.92 -9.59
C CYS A 262 -9.58 -23.24 -8.31
N GLU A 263 -10.09 -23.71 -7.18
CA GLU A 263 -9.75 -23.25 -5.84
C GLU A 263 -9.12 -24.38 -5.02
N ILE A 264 -8.15 -24.03 -4.17
CA ILE A 264 -7.59 -24.87 -3.12
C ILE A 264 -7.99 -24.25 -1.78
N SER A 265 -8.91 -24.90 -1.07
CA SER A 265 -9.39 -24.54 0.27
C SER A 265 -9.41 -25.76 1.20
N LEU A 266 -9.48 -25.50 2.51
CA LEU A 266 -9.56 -26.51 3.59
C LEU A 266 -10.96 -27.11 3.73
#